data_AF-U6KYQ5-F1
#
_entry.id   AF-U6KYQ5-F1
#
_cell.length_a   1.000
_cell.length_b   1.000
_cell.length_c   1.000
_cell.angle_alpha   90.00
_cell.angle_beta   90.00
_cell.angle_gamma   90.00
#
_symmetry.space_group_name_H-M   'P 1'
#
loop_
_entity.id
_entity.type
_entity.pdbx_description
1 polymer ?
#
loop_
_entity_poly.entity_id
_entity_poly.type
_entity_poly.pdbx_seq_one_letter_code
_entity_poly.pdbx_strand_id
1 'polypeptide(L)'
;MLQHLAAATAVAQQNGENLPVRLLEATWAVFKADKNFSLVAPMVRFFTREQCHVYIQQLLLSSEDMSLVSSVFADLMRSRYKLRQQKQQQRLQEYGISPEDLLLCTYMLPCPSVAERRRQAAALDVCLGLTGALPTSPTSEELLPVHAVAAVCQRLSEDSETPLQPVFGRLLCRAAQHLPSLGEFLSSVVFPALIAREAWQSQSLWKGVSIAVGALWPSHSETLLQHILRLPQEAGKPLLQQLQQRLPITAELSALLAQDPTARQHCPPYLQVLLGLAT
;
A
#
# COMPACT_ATOMS: atom_id res chain seq x y z
N MET A 1 -17.97 -23.67 -21.55
CA MET A 1 -16.56 -23.65 -21.11
C MET A 1 -16.38 -22.97 -19.75
N LEU A 2 -16.75 -21.70 -19.58
CA LEU A 2 -16.72 -20.97 -18.30
C LEU A 2 -17.37 -21.72 -17.12
N GLN A 3 -18.57 -22.26 -17.32
CA GLN A 3 -19.28 -23.02 -16.27
C GLN A 3 -18.56 -24.33 -15.88
N HIS A 4 -17.93 -25.02 -16.85
CA HIS A 4 -17.16 -26.23 -16.58
C HIS A 4 -15.83 -25.93 -15.89
N LEU A 5 -15.16 -24.84 -16.27
CA LEU A 5 -13.96 -24.35 -15.58
C LEU A 5 -14.30 -23.92 -14.15
N ALA A 6 -15.37 -23.15 -13.97
CA ALA A 6 -15.85 -22.71 -12.66
C ALA A 6 -16.21 -23.90 -11.75
N ALA A 7 -16.92 -24.90 -12.28
CA ALA A 7 -17.25 -26.11 -11.54
C ALA A 7 -16.00 -26.93 -11.17
N ALA A 8 -15.06 -27.13 -12.11
CA ALA A 8 -13.81 -27.82 -11.84
C ALA A 8 -12.98 -27.10 -10.76
N THR A 9 -12.95 -25.76 -10.76
CA THR A 9 -12.31 -24.99 -9.68
C THR A 9 -13.03 -25.07 -8.36
N ALA A 10 -14.36 -25.04 -8.36
CA ALA A 10 -15.12 -25.12 -7.12
C ALA A 10 -14.90 -26.47 -6.43
N VAL A 11 -14.87 -27.56 -7.21
CA VAL A 11 -14.59 -28.91 -6.70
C VAL A 11 -13.14 -29.02 -6.20
N ALA A 12 -12.16 -28.58 -6.99
CA ALA A 12 -10.76 -28.57 -6.58
C ALA A 12 -10.53 -27.73 -5.31
N GLN A 13 -11.25 -26.61 -5.18
CA GLN A 13 -11.21 -25.74 -4.01
C GLN A 13 -11.83 -26.40 -2.76
N GLN A 14 -12.94 -27.12 -2.90
CA GLN A 14 -13.60 -27.80 -1.78
C GLN A 14 -12.77 -28.99 -1.29
N ASN A 15 -12.11 -29.71 -2.20
CA ASN A 15 -11.35 -30.92 -1.88
C ASN A 15 -9.87 -30.65 -1.55
N GLY A 16 -9.38 -29.43 -1.76
CA GLY A 16 -7.96 -29.11 -1.63
C GLY A 16 -7.10 -29.83 -2.69
N GLU A 17 -7.68 -30.14 -3.85
CA GLU A 17 -7.03 -30.86 -4.95
C GLU A 17 -6.35 -29.87 -5.91
N ASN A 18 -5.27 -30.33 -6.56
CA ASN A 18 -4.64 -29.57 -7.64
C ASN A 18 -5.49 -29.70 -8.90
N LEU A 19 -5.62 -28.62 -9.67
CA LEU A 19 -6.15 -28.73 -11.03
C LEU A 19 -5.17 -29.51 -11.91
N PRO A 20 -5.65 -30.25 -12.92
CA PRO A 20 -4.78 -30.92 -13.87
C PRO A 20 -3.82 -29.90 -14.54
N VAL A 21 -2.53 -30.20 -14.56
CA VAL A 21 -1.50 -29.31 -15.15
C VAL A 21 -1.85 -28.91 -16.59
N ARG A 22 -2.33 -29.87 -17.39
CA ARG A 22 -2.78 -29.61 -18.77
C ARG A 22 -3.90 -28.57 -18.87
N LEU A 23 -4.80 -28.51 -17.87
CA LEU A 23 -5.87 -27.52 -17.82
C LEU A 23 -5.33 -26.13 -17.50
N LEU A 24 -4.37 -26.04 -16.58
CA LEU A 24 -3.68 -24.79 -16.23
C LEU A 24 -2.88 -24.25 -17.43
N GLU A 25 -2.12 -25.11 -18.10
CA GLU A 25 -1.37 -24.78 -19.31
C GLU A 25 -2.28 -24.31 -20.45
N ALA A 26 -3.38 -25.02 -20.70
CA ALA A 26 -4.35 -24.64 -21.71
C ALA A 26 -5.01 -23.30 -21.39
N THR A 27 -5.40 -23.08 -20.13
CA THR A 27 -6.01 -21.80 -19.71
C THR A 27 -5.01 -20.65 -19.81
N TRP A 28 -3.74 -20.88 -19.47
CA TRP A 28 -2.67 -19.91 -19.63
C TRP A 28 -2.37 -19.61 -21.12
N ALA A 29 -2.45 -20.61 -21.98
CA ALA A 29 -2.32 -20.41 -23.43
C ALA A 29 -3.47 -19.54 -23.98
N VAL A 30 -4.70 -19.80 -23.54
CA VAL A 30 -5.87 -18.96 -23.89
C VAL A 30 -5.69 -17.53 -23.37
N PHE A 31 -5.20 -17.34 -22.15
CA PHE A 31 -4.89 -16.01 -21.63
C PHE A 31 -3.89 -15.26 -22.51
N LYS A 32 -2.81 -15.93 -22.92
CA LYS A 32 -1.77 -15.32 -23.78
C LYS A 32 -2.28 -14.96 -25.18
N ALA A 33 -3.21 -15.75 -25.72
CA ALA A 33 -3.79 -15.51 -27.05
C ALA A 33 -4.84 -14.39 -27.02
N ASP A 34 -5.81 -14.49 -26.11
CA ASP A 34 -7.06 -13.74 -26.19
C ASP A 34 -7.21 -12.65 -25.12
N LYS A 35 -6.34 -12.64 -24.09
CA LYS A 35 -6.41 -11.74 -22.93
C LYS A 35 -7.78 -11.69 -22.26
N ASN A 36 -8.53 -12.79 -22.29
CA ASN A 36 -9.84 -12.87 -21.67
C ASN A 36 -9.70 -13.04 -20.14
N PHE A 37 -9.61 -11.92 -19.43
CA PHE A 37 -9.39 -11.89 -17.98
C PHE A 37 -10.52 -12.60 -17.22
N SER A 38 -11.78 -12.30 -17.55
CA SER A 38 -12.94 -12.90 -16.86
C SER A 38 -12.97 -14.42 -16.94
N LEU A 39 -12.54 -14.99 -18.08
CA LEU A 39 -12.42 -16.44 -18.27
C LEU A 39 -11.35 -17.07 -17.39
N VAL A 40 -10.23 -16.39 -17.22
CA VAL A 40 -9.02 -16.91 -16.58
C VAL A 40 -9.04 -16.66 -15.07
N ALA A 41 -9.74 -15.60 -14.62
CA ALA A 41 -9.81 -15.16 -13.23
C ALA A 41 -10.01 -16.29 -12.20
N PRO A 42 -10.92 -17.27 -12.39
CA PRO A 42 -11.13 -18.31 -11.37
C PRO A 42 -9.93 -19.26 -11.20
N MET A 43 -9.05 -19.36 -12.22
CA MET A 43 -7.86 -20.22 -12.23
C MET A 43 -6.61 -19.54 -11.63
N VAL A 44 -6.59 -18.21 -11.52
CA VAL A 44 -5.35 -17.45 -11.23
C VAL A 44 -4.66 -17.92 -9.94
N ARG A 45 -5.43 -18.32 -8.92
CA ARG A 45 -4.89 -18.83 -7.64
C ARG A 45 -4.08 -20.13 -7.75
N PHE A 46 -4.24 -20.87 -8.84
CA PHE A 46 -3.53 -22.12 -9.14
C PHE A 46 -2.36 -21.90 -10.10
N PHE A 47 -2.13 -20.68 -10.55
CA PHE A 47 -0.97 -20.35 -11.35
C PHE A 47 0.27 -20.18 -10.49
N THR A 48 1.43 -20.32 -11.12
CA THR A 48 2.72 -19.97 -10.53
C THR A 48 2.77 -18.47 -10.19
N ARG A 49 3.71 -18.08 -9.33
CA ARG A 49 3.90 -16.68 -8.93
C ARG A 49 4.16 -15.78 -10.13
N GLU A 50 4.99 -16.23 -11.07
CA GLU A 50 5.34 -15.51 -12.30
C GLU A 50 4.11 -15.29 -13.18
N GLN A 51 3.28 -16.32 -13.36
CA GLN A 51 2.03 -16.21 -14.09
C GLN A 51 1.03 -15.27 -13.41
N CYS A 52 0.94 -15.31 -12.07
CA CYS A 52 0.13 -14.36 -11.31
C CYS A 52 0.59 -12.91 -11.54
N HIS A 53 1.90 -12.66 -11.50
CA HIS A 53 2.46 -11.34 -11.73
C HIS A 53 2.09 -10.82 -13.13
N VAL A 54 2.32 -11.63 -14.17
CA VAL A 54 1.99 -11.26 -15.55
C VAL A 54 0.50 -11.01 -15.72
N TYR A 55 -0.35 -11.87 -15.15
CA TYR A 55 -1.80 -11.71 -15.20
C TYR A 55 -2.26 -10.40 -14.53
N ILE A 56 -1.79 -10.13 -13.32
CA ILE A 56 -2.14 -8.91 -12.55
C ILE A 56 -1.69 -7.66 -13.30
N GLN A 57 -0.44 -7.62 -13.78
CA GLN A 57 0.05 -6.46 -14.52
C GLN A 57 -0.79 -6.18 -15.78
N GLN A 58 -1.10 -7.22 -16.56
CA GLN A 58 -1.93 -7.05 -17.74
C GLN A 58 -3.37 -6.67 -17.40
N LEU A 59 -3.94 -7.21 -16.31
CA LEU A 59 -5.28 -6.85 -15.86
C LEU A 59 -5.35 -5.38 -15.43
N LEU A 60 -4.32 -4.88 -14.75
CA LEU A 60 -4.22 -3.49 -14.34
C LEU A 60 -3.98 -2.53 -15.51
N LEU A 61 -3.37 -2.98 -16.60
CA LEU A 61 -3.20 -2.19 -17.84
C LEU A 61 -4.37 -2.35 -18.83
N SER A 62 -5.31 -3.24 -18.54
CA SER A 62 -6.49 -3.48 -19.39
C SER A 62 -7.62 -2.47 -19.15
N SER A 63 -8.63 -2.51 -20.03
CA SER A 63 -9.87 -1.75 -19.90
C SER A 63 -10.94 -2.43 -19.02
N GLU A 64 -10.63 -3.56 -18.37
CA GLU A 64 -11.57 -4.30 -17.53
C GLU A 64 -12.07 -3.46 -16.34
N ASP A 65 -13.24 -3.77 -15.81
CA ASP A 65 -13.79 -3.04 -14.66
C ASP A 65 -12.98 -3.29 -13.37
N MET A 66 -12.93 -2.29 -12.48
CA MET A 66 -12.26 -2.43 -11.18
C MET A 66 -12.93 -3.47 -10.27
N SER A 67 -14.20 -3.80 -10.49
CA SER A 67 -14.90 -4.92 -9.85
C SER A 67 -14.23 -6.26 -10.16
N LEU A 68 -13.75 -6.48 -11.39
CA LEU A 68 -12.99 -7.68 -11.74
C LEU A 68 -11.65 -7.71 -11.00
N VAL A 69 -10.94 -6.58 -10.96
CA VAL A 69 -9.68 -6.44 -10.19
C VAL A 69 -9.91 -6.78 -8.72
N SER A 70 -10.96 -6.20 -8.13
CA SER A 70 -11.35 -6.46 -6.75
C SER A 70 -11.66 -7.94 -6.50
N SER A 71 -12.45 -8.57 -7.37
CA SER A 71 -12.79 -10.00 -7.27
C SER A 71 -11.55 -10.87 -7.35
N VAL A 72 -10.67 -10.63 -8.33
CA VAL A 72 -9.44 -11.40 -8.52
C VAL A 72 -8.53 -11.28 -7.29
N PHE A 73 -8.32 -10.06 -6.79
CA PHE A 73 -7.45 -9.84 -5.63
C PHE A 73 -8.03 -10.49 -4.37
N ALA A 74 -9.34 -10.35 -4.15
CA ALA A 74 -10.03 -10.99 -3.03
C ALA A 74 -9.93 -12.52 -3.11
N ASP A 75 -10.12 -13.12 -4.30
CA ASP A 75 -10.06 -14.56 -4.47
C ASP A 75 -8.64 -15.13 -4.29
N LEU A 76 -7.62 -14.42 -4.79
CA LEU A 76 -6.22 -14.75 -4.56
C LEU A 76 -5.90 -14.76 -3.05
N MET A 77 -6.27 -13.70 -2.33
CA MET A 77 -5.98 -13.58 -0.91
C MET A 77 -6.81 -14.56 -0.06
N ARG A 78 -8.10 -14.75 -0.39
CA ARG A 78 -8.97 -15.72 0.28
C ARG A 78 -8.48 -17.16 0.12
N SER A 79 -7.99 -17.52 -1.07
CA SER A 79 -7.39 -18.84 -1.30
C SER A 79 -6.20 -19.08 -0.37
N ARG A 80 -5.33 -18.07 -0.22
CA ARG A 80 -4.14 -18.17 0.65
C ARG A 80 -4.49 -18.16 2.12
N TYR A 81 -5.47 -17.35 2.52
CA TYR A 81 -5.99 -17.34 3.88
C TYR A 81 -6.47 -18.74 4.31
N LYS A 82 -7.24 -19.43 3.45
CA LYS A 82 -7.68 -20.82 3.69
C LYS A 82 -6.51 -21.80 3.78
N LEU A 83 -5.53 -21.71 2.88
CA LEU A 83 -4.35 -22.58 2.91
C LEU A 83 -3.48 -22.36 4.16
N ARG A 84 -3.37 -21.12 4.66
CA ARG A 84 -2.70 -20.80 5.93
C ARG A 84 -3.40 -21.46 7.11
N GLN A 85 -4.74 -21.40 7.17
CA GLN A 85 -5.51 -22.09 8.22
C GLN A 85 -5.29 -23.61 8.19
N GLN A 86 -5.10 -24.20 7.01
CA GLN A 86 -4.85 -25.63 6.83
C GLN A 86 -3.38 -26.05 7.04
N LYS A 87 -2.48 -25.14 7.46
CA LYS A 87 -1.03 -25.37 7.65
C LYS A 87 -0.30 -25.95 6.42
N GLN A 88 -0.79 -25.70 5.20
CA GLN A 88 -0.18 -26.20 3.95
C GLN A 88 0.91 -25.25 3.44
N GLN A 89 2.04 -25.20 4.15
CA GLN A 89 3.08 -24.19 3.94
C GLN A 89 3.87 -24.34 2.62
N GLN A 90 4.06 -25.56 2.13
CA GLN A 90 4.74 -25.82 0.85
C GLN A 90 3.94 -25.29 -0.35
N ARG A 91 2.61 -25.50 -0.37
CA ARG A 91 1.74 -25.01 -1.45
C ARG A 91 1.64 -23.49 -1.53
N LEU A 92 1.81 -22.81 -0.40
CA LEU A 92 1.90 -21.35 -0.36
C LEU A 92 3.13 -20.83 -1.11
N GLN A 93 4.21 -21.62 -1.24
CA GLN A 93 5.41 -21.19 -1.95
C GLN A 93 5.33 -21.46 -3.46
N GLU A 94 4.61 -22.50 -3.88
CA GLU A 94 4.56 -22.94 -5.28
C GLU A 94 3.50 -22.19 -6.11
N TYR A 95 2.35 -21.85 -5.53
CA TYR A 95 1.21 -21.31 -6.28
C TYR A 95 0.62 -20.03 -5.68
N GLY A 96 0.08 -19.18 -6.55
CA GLY A 96 -0.49 -17.89 -6.21
C GLY A 96 0.57 -16.81 -5.98
N ILE A 97 0.15 -15.72 -5.34
CA ILE A 97 0.99 -14.55 -5.05
C ILE A 97 0.91 -14.22 -3.57
N SER A 98 2.03 -13.84 -2.93
CA SER A 98 2.01 -13.39 -1.54
C SER A 98 1.29 -12.03 -1.41
N PRO A 99 0.77 -11.68 -0.21
CA PRO A 99 0.20 -10.35 0.02
C PRO A 99 1.18 -9.21 -0.27
N GLU A 100 2.45 -9.38 0.12
CA GLU A 100 3.53 -8.43 -0.13
C GLU A 100 3.80 -8.28 -1.63
N ASP A 101 3.84 -9.39 -2.36
CA ASP A 101 4.05 -9.38 -3.82
C ASP A 101 2.87 -8.78 -4.57
N LEU A 102 1.63 -8.98 -4.11
CA LEU A 102 0.46 -8.35 -4.71
C LEU A 102 0.54 -6.82 -4.62
N LEU A 103 0.88 -6.31 -3.43
CA LEU A 103 1.10 -4.89 -3.20
C LEU A 103 2.26 -4.35 -4.06
N LEU A 104 3.40 -5.03 -4.07
CA LEU A 104 4.58 -4.62 -4.85
C LEU A 104 4.34 -4.68 -6.35
N CYS A 105 3.69 -5.73 -6.85
CA CYS A 105 3.35 -5.87 -8.26
C CYS A 105 2.41 -4.75 -8.72
N THR A 106 1.48 -4.34 -7.86
CA THR A 106 0.57 -3.21 -8.13
C THR A 106 1.34 -1.87 -8.08
N TYR A 107 2.22 -1.69 -7.09
CA TYR A 107 3.03 -0.49 -6.94
C TYR A 107 4.06 -0.30 -8.07
N MET A 108 4.70 -1.37 -8.53
CA MET A 108 5.78 -1.31 -9.53
C MET A 108 5.27 -1.23 -10.97
N LEU A 109 3.95 -1.13 -11.18
CA LEU A 109 3.37 -1.05 -12.52
C LEU A 109 3.83 0.24 -13.25
N PRO A 110 4.41 0.15 -14.46
CA PRO A 110 4.76 1.33 -15.23
C PRO A 110 3.48 1.99 -15.75
N CYS A 111 3.14 3.16 -15.20
CA CYS A 111 1.92 3.90 -15.54
C CYS A 111 2.24 5.27 -16.15
N PRO A 112 2.59 5.34 -17.45
CA PRO A 112 2.93 6.60 -18.12
C PRO A 112 1.74 7.56 -18.24
N SER A 113 0.51 7.05 -18.39
CA SER A 113 -0.68 7.88 -18.53
C SER A 113 -1.35 8.22 -17.18
N VAL A 114 -2.14 9.29 -17.16
CA VAL A 114 -2.96 9.67 -16.00
C VAL A 114 -4.01 8.60 -15.69
N ALA A 115 -4.59 7.98 -16.71
CA ALA A 115 -5.60 6.94 -16.54
C ALA A 115 -5.02 5.69 -15.86
N GLU A 116 -3.85 5.23 -16.30
CA GLU A 116 -3.15 4.10 -15.68
C GLU A 116 -2.75 4.42 -14.23
N ARG A 117 -2.23 5.62 -13.94
CA ARG A 117 -1.92 6.02 -12.55
C ARG A 117 -3.15 6.03 -11.66
N ARG A 118 -4.31 6.49 -12.16
CA ARG A 118 -5.58 6.45 -11.41
C ARG A 118 -6.00 5.02 -11.13
N ARG A 119 -5.86 4.13 -12.11
CA ARG A 119 -6.20 2.72 -12.00
C ARG A 119 -5.26 1.97 -11.03
N GLN A 120 -3.96 2.20 -11.12
CA GLN A 120 -2.96 1.70 -10.16
C GLN A 120 -3.31 2.12 -8.73
N ALA A 121 -3.64 3.40 -8.55
CA ALA A 121 -4.00 3.94 -7.24
C ALA A 121 -5.31 3.33 -6.70
N ALA A 122 -6.30 3.07 -7.56
CA ALA A 122 -7.51 2.36 -7.19
C ALA A 122 -7.25 0.89 -6.84
N ALA A 123 -6.34 0.22 -7.55
CA ALA A 123 -5.94 -1.15 -7.24
C ALA A 123 -5.18 -1.27 -5.90
N LEU A 124 -4.36 -0.28 -5.54
CA LEU A 124 -3.76 -0.21 -4.21
C LEU A 124 -4.80 0.02 -3.11
N ASP A 125 -5.82 0.85 -3.37
CA ASP A 125 -6.95 0.99 -2.44
C ASP A 125 -7.71 -0.33 -2.26
N VAL A 126 -7.89 -1.11 -3.34
CA VAL A 126 -8.45 -2.47 -3.25
C VAL A 126 -7.59 -3.35 -2.36
N CYS A 127 -6.26 -3.36 -2.55
CA CYS A 127 -5.35 -4.13 -1.71
C CYS A 127 -5.47 -3.76 -0.23
N LEU A 128 -5.51 -2.46 0.07
CA LEU A 128 -5.73 -1.98 1.45
C LEU A 128 -7.12 -2.37 1.96
N GLY A 129 -8.15 -2.34 1.12
CA GLY A 129 -9.50 -2.80 1.49
C GLY A 129 -9.55 -4.28 1.87
N LEU A 130 -8.60 -5.10 1.41
CA LEU A 130 -8.50 -6.50 1.82
C LEU A 130 -7.93 -6.68 3.23
N THR A 131 -7.48 -5.62 3.90
CA THR A 131 -7.16 -5.64 5.34
C THR A 131 -8.41 -5.68 6.23
N GLY A 132 -9.59 -5.41 5.66
CA GLY A 132 -10.86 -5.32 6.40
C GLY A 132 -11.03 -4.03 7.21
N ALA A 133 -10.01 -3.17 7.28
CA ALA A 133 -10.02 -1.97 8.11
C ALA A 133 -10.58 -0.72 7.39
N LEU A 134 -10.72 -0.74 6.07
CA LEU A 134 -11.26 0.40 5.32
C LEU A 134 -12.80 0.40 5.35
N PRO A 135 -13.45 1.58 5.37
CA PRO A 135 -14.91 1.69 5.25
C PRO A 135 -15.48 1.12 3.94
N THR A 136 -14.62 0.99 2.92
CA THR A 136 -14.95 0.49 1.57
C THR A 136 -14.55 -0.98 1.38
N SER A 137 -14.14 -1.66 2.46
CA SER A 137 -13.70 -3.05 2.39
C SER A 137 -14.84 -3.95 1.91
N PRO A 138 -14.60 -4.85 0.94
CA PRO A 138 -15.62 -5.77 0.45
C PRO A 138 -15.97 -6.87 1.46
N THR A 139 -15.16 -7.01 2.52
CA THR A 139 -15.32 -7.99 3.60
C THR A 139 -14.73 -7.43 4.89
N SER A 140 -15.20 -7.88 6.05
CA SER A 140 -14.57 -7.64 7.35
C SER A 140 -13.44 -8.63 7.66
N GLU A 141 -13.28 -9.67 6.83
CA GLU A 141 -12.17 -10.63 6.95
C GLU A 141 -10.84 -9.97 6.55
N GLU A 142 -9.82 -10.10 7.41
CA GLU A 142 -8.45 -9.70 7.09
C GLU A 142 -7.82 -10.70 6.12
N LEU A 143 -8.11 -10.53 4.83
CA LEU A 143 -7.56 -11.36 3.74
C LEU A 143 -6.11 -10.97 3.43
N LEU A 144 -5.80 -9.68 3.52
CA LEU A 144 -4.45 -9.13 3.40
C LEU A 144 -3.97 -8.67 4.78
N PRO A 145 -2.92 -9.29 5.34
CA PRO A 145 -2.47 -8.91 6.67
C PRO A 145 -1.88 -7.51 6.75
N VAL A 146 -2.15 -6.79 7.83
CA VAL A 146 -1.60 -5.44 8.04
C VAL A 146 -0.06 -5.43 8.04
N HIS A 147 0.59 -6.50 8.51
CA HIS A 147 2.06 -6.61 8.46
C HIS A 147 2.62 -6.67 7.04
N ALA A 148 1.86 -7.14 6.06
CA ALA A 148 2.29 -7.13 4.66
C ALA A 148 2.35 -5.69 4.12
N VAL A 149 1.40 -4.83 4.53
CA VAL A 149 1.44 -3.40 4.23
C VAL A 149 2.67 -2.76 4.86
N ALA A 150 2.96 -3.05 6.14
CA ALA A 150 4.15 -2.56 6.83
C ALA A 150 5.44 -2.98 6.12
N ALA A 151 5.59 -4.26 5.79
CA ALA A 151 6.77 -4.80 5.13
C ALA A 151 7.01 -4.16 3.75
N VAL A 152 5.95 -3.91 2.98
CA VAL A 152 6.06 -3.21 1.69
C VAL A 152 6.42 -1.75 1.88
N CYS A 153 5.78 -1.05 2.82
CA CYS A 153 6.14 0.33 3.14
C CYS A 153 7.60 0.47 3.58
N GLN A 154 8.07 -0.43 4.45
CA GLN A 154 9.46 -0.47 4.89
C GLN A 154 10.41 -0.64 3.71
N ARG A 155 10.20 -1.71 2.92
CA ARG A 155 11.03 -2.04 1.76
C ARG A 155 11.12 -0.87 0.78
N LEU A 156 9.98 -0.26 0.46
CA LEU A 156 9.94 0.89 -0.44
C LEU A 156 10.63 2.11 0.15
N SER A 157 10.47 2.38 1.44
CA SER A 157 11.10 3.53 2.09
C SER A 157 12.62 3.39 2.26
N GLU A 158 13.13 2.17 2.42
CA GLU A 158 14.56 1.90 2.63
C GLU A 158 15.34 1.70 1.32
N ASP A 159 14.67 1.33 0.21
CA ASP A 159 15.31 1.17 -1.10
C ASP A 159 15.77 2.51 -1.67
N SER A 160 17.04 2.85 -1.47
CA SER A 160 17.66 4.08 -1.99
C SER A 160 17.91 4.07 -3.50
N GLU A 161 17.87 2.91 -4.16
CA GLU A 161 18.21 2.77 -5.58
C GLU A 161 17.03 3.11 -6.48
N THR A 162 15.82 2.69 -6.10
CA THR A 162 14.61 2.89 -6.92
C THR A 162 13.87 4.17 -6.52
N PRO A 163 13.62 5.12 -7.43
CA PRO A 163 12.87 6.33 -7.10
C PRO A 163 11.43 6.02 -6.63
N LEU A 164 10.97 6.71 -5.60
CA LEU A 164 9.61 6.56 -5.09
C LEU A 164 8.59 7.12 -6.07
N GLN A 165 7.57 6.33 -6.39
CA GLN A 165 6.46 6.76 -7.23
C GLN A 165 5.45 7.58 -6.41
N PRO A 166 4.77 8.57 -7.02
CA PRO A 166 3.75 9.38 -6.34
C PRO A 166 2.65 8.56 -5.64
N VAL A 167 2.34 7.38 -6.19
CA VAL A 167 1.32 6.48 -5.62
C VAL A 167 1.70 5.97 -4.23
N PHE A 168 3.00 5.95 -3.87
CA PHE A 168 3.44 5.61 -2.52
C PHE A 168 2.88 6.58 -1.48
N GLY A 169 2.84 7.88 -1.78
CA GLY A 169 2.26 8.88 -0.89
C GLY A 169 0.77 8.62 -0.63
N ARG A 170 0.03 8.12 -1.63
CA ARG A 170 -1.37 7.70 -1.44
C ARG A 170 -1.47 6.46 -0.55
N LEU A 171 -0.61 5.46 -0.76
CA LEU A 171 -0.55 4.27 0.08
C LEU A 171 -0.34 4.64 1.55
N LEU A 172 0.64 5.51 1.84
CA LEU A 172 0.93 6.00 3.19
C LEU A 172 -0.24 6.78 3.79
N CYS A 173 -0.84 7.68 3.02
CA CYS A 173 -2.02 8.44 3.44
C CYS A 173 -3.16 7.50 3.86
N ARG A 174 -3.42 6.45 3.08
CA ARG A 174 -4.53 5.52 3.36
C ARG A 174 -4.18 4.59 4.53
N ALA A 175 -2.94 4.14 4.63
CA ALA A 175 -2.48 3.37 5.79
C ALA A 175 -2.61 4.18 7.08
N ALA A 176 -2.11 5.41 7.11
CA ALA A 176 -2.19 6.28 8.30
C ALA A 176 -3.63 6.60 8.73
N GLN A 177 -4.57 6.72 7.78
CA GLN A 177 -5.96 7.03 8.09
C GLN A 177 -6.78 5.83 8.58
N HIS A 178 -6.49 4.63 8.08
CA HIS A 178 -7.38 3.47 8.27
C HIS A 178 -6.72 2.31 9.02
N LEU A 179 -5.39 2.34 9.21
CA LEU A 179 -4.63 1.28 9.89
C LEU A 179 -3.93 1.86 11.13
N PRO A 180 -4.65 2.16 12.23
CA PRO A 180 -4.08 2.80 13.41
C PRO A 180 -2.95 1.98 14.04
N SER A 181 -2.97 0.65 13.91
CA SER A 181 -1.90 -0.24 14.37
C SER A 181 -0.56 -0.02 13.66
N LEU A 182 -0.55 0.65 12.51
CA LEU A 182 0.68 1.05 11.82
C LEU A 182 1.18 2.43 12.24
N GLY A 183 0.47 3.17 13.08
CA GLY A 183 0.77 4.57 13.37
C GLY A 183 2.20 4.80 13.88
N GLU A 184 2.62 4.02 14.87
CA GLU A 184 3.97 4.08 15.44
C GLU A 184 5.04 3.66 14.42
N PHE A 185 4.80 2.60 13.65
CA PHE A 185 5.71 2.16 12.60
C PHE A 185 5.87 3.23 11.49
N LEU A 186 4.77 3.85 11.06
CA LEU A 186 4.79 4.88 10.03
C LEU A 186 5.52 6.14 10.51
N SER A 187 5.34 6.55 11.77
CA SER A 187 5.98 7.75 12.32
C SER A 187 7.47 7.53 12.64
N SER A 188 7.85 6.36 13.15
CA SER A 188 9.21 6.08 13.65
C SER A 188 10.15 5.39 12.66
N VAL A 189 9.61 4.69 11.65
CA VAL A 189 10.42 3.95 10.66
C VAL A 189 10.29 4.58 9.28
N VAL A 190 9.06 4.66 8.77
CA VAL A 190 8.84 5.06 7.36
C VAL A 190 9.09 6.55 7.15
N PHE A 191 8.57 7.42 8.02
CA PHE A 191 8.75 8.86 7.89
C PHE A 191 10.22 9.31 7.93
N PRO A 192 11.07 8.89 8.89
CA PRO A 192 12.48 9.24 8.84
C PRO A 192 13.22 8.68 7.61
N ALA A 193 12.86 7.48 7.14
CA ALA A 193 13.42 6.94 5.90
C ALA A 193 13.06 7.82 4.68
N LEU A 194 11.83 8.32 4.61
CA LEU A 194 11.41 9.28 3.56
C LEU A 194 12.17 10.60 3.63
N ILE A 195 12.53 11.07 4.84
CA ILE A 195 13.35 12.27 5.02
C ILE A 195 14.77 12.03 4.49
N ALA A 196 15.38 10.90 4.85
CA ALA A 196 16.72 10.53 4.37
C ALA A 196 16.80 10.41 2.85
N ARG A 197 15.66 10.13 2.20
CA ARG A 197 15.52 10.03 0.75
C ARG A 197 15.07 11.31 0.05
N GLU A 198 14.94 12.40 0.79
CA GLU A 198 14.49 13.69 0.27
C GLU A 198 13.15 13.59 -0.50
N ALA A 199 12.20 12.79 0.02
CA ALA A 199 10.93 12.52 -0.64
C ALA A 199 10.11 13.77 -1.00
N TRP A 200 10.41 14.90 -0.35
CA TRP A 200 9.82 16.21 -0.64
C TRP A 200 10.15 16.76 -2.03
N GLN A 201 11.23 16.30 -2.67
CA GLN A 201 11.56 16.69 -4.04
C GLN A 201 10.44 16.32 -5.04
N SER A 202 9.69 15.25 -4.76
CA SER A 202 8.50 14.88 -5.53
C SER A 202 7.25 15.49 -4.89
N GLN A 203 6.77 16.62 -5.40
CA GLN A 203 5.60 17.33 -4.86
C GLN A 203 4.36 16.43 -4.72
N SER A 204 4.13 15.56 -5.71
CA SER A 204 2.97 14.65 -5.70
C SER A 204 3.09 13.54 -4.65
N LEU A 205 4.29 13.02 -4.42
CA LEU A 205 4.56 12.07 -3.34
C LEU A 205 4.40 12.76 -1.99
N TRP A 206 5.06 13.90 -1.83
CA TRP A 206 5.09 14.66 -0.58
C TRP A 206 3.70 15.11 -0.15
N LYS A 207 2.81 15.46 -1.08
CA LYS A 207 1.41 15.74 -0.76
C LYS A 207 0.74 14.57 -0.02
N GLY A 208 0.98 13.33 -0.44
CA GLY A 208 0.47 12.14 0.24
C GLY A 208 1.10 11.95 1.62
N VAL A 209 2.42 12.14 1.72
CA VAL A 209 3.16 12.08 2.98
C VAL A 209 2.65 13.13 3.98
N SER A 210 2.45 14.38 3.57
CA SER A 210 1.93 15.45 4.43
C SER A 210 0.51 15.16 4.94
N ILE A 211 -0.34 14.49 4.14
CA ILE A 211 -1.65 14.06 4.61
C ILE A 211 -1.51 12.91 5.62
N ALA A 212 -0.59 11.96 5.39
CA ALA A 212 -0.29 10.88 6.33
C ALA A 212 0.19 11.44 7.68
N VAL A 213 1.15 12.38 7.68
CA VAL A 213 1.62 13.08 8.89
C VAL A 213 0.45 13.73 9.62
N GLY A 214 -0.47 14.39 8.92
CA GLY A 214 -1.66 14.98 9.54
C GLY A 214 -2.62 13.97 10.15
N ALA A 215 -2.74 12.77 9.58
CA ALA A 215 -3.54 11.70 10.16
C ALA A 215 -2.87 11.08 11.40
N LEU A 216 -1.54 11.03 11.43
CA LEU A 216 -0.75 10.50 12.54
C LEU A 216 -0.56 11.50 13.69
N TRP A 217 -0.62 12.80 13.40
CA TRP A 217 -0.33 13.87 14.34
C TRP A 217 -1.03 13.72 15.71
N PRO A 218 -2.36 13.47 15.78
CA PRO A 218 -3.05 13.43 17.07
C PRO A 218 -2.54 12.38 18.06
N SER A 219 -1.90 11.32 17.56
CA SER A 219 -1.43 10.19 18.38
C SER A 219 0.08 10.07 18.44
N HIS A 220 0.81 10.74 17.54
CA HIS A 220 2.26 10.54 17.34
C HIS A 220 3.04 11.85 17.12
N SER A 221 2.50 12.99 17.57
CA SER A 221 3.10 14.32 17.38
C SER A 221 4.53 14.43 17.91
N GLU A 222 4.84 13.82 19.06
CA GLU A 222 6.18 13.83 19.66
C GLU A 222 7.23 13.19 18.73
N THR A 223 6.99 11.94 18.28
CA THR A 223 7.87 11.25 17.33
C THR A 223 7.99 12.01 16.01
N LEU A 224 6.87 12.50 15.48
CA LEU A 224 6.86 13.24 14.21
C LEU A 224 7.63 14.56 14.33
N LEU A 225 7.53 15.27 15.46
CA LEU A 225 8.21 16.54 15.67
C LEU A 225 9.73 16.38 15.58
N GLN A 226 10.30 15.34 16.22
CA GLN A 226 11.74 15.07 16.16
C GLN A 226 12.26 14.95 14.73
N HIS A 227 11.43 14.44 13.82
CA HIS A 227 11.75 14.29 12.41
C HIS A 227 11.46 15.58 11.62
N ILE A 228 10.37 16.29 11.91
CA ILE A 228 10.02 17.57 11.26
C ILE A 228 11.09 18.64 11.52
N LEU A 229 11.71 18.64 12.70
CA LEU A 229 12.80 19.55 13.04
C LEU A 229 14.04 19.37 12.14
N ARG A 230 14.18 18.22 11.49
CA ARG A 230 15.29 17.92 10.57
C ARG A 230 14.98 18.26 9.12
N LEU A 231 13.74 18.65 8.81
CA LEU A 231 13.36 19.00 7.43
C LEU A 231 13.96 20.35 7.03
N PRO A 232 14.38 20.49 5.76
CA PRO A 232 14.73 21.79 5.24
C PRO A 232 13.48 22.67 5.07
N GLN A 233 13.67 23.99 4.97
CA GLN A 233 12.58 24.96 5.00
C GLN A 233 11.54 24.73 3.87
N GLU A 234 12.00 24.36 2.68
CA GLU A 234 11.15 24.08 1.51
C GLU A 234 10.19 22.90 1.73
N ALA A 235 10.52 21.98 2.62
CA ALA A 235 9.69 20.81 2.96
C ALA A 235 8.89 21.03 4.25
N GLY A 236 9.55 21.55 5.28
CA GLY A 236 9.00 21.72 6.63
C GLY A 236 7.94 22.82 6.72
N LYS A 237 8.17 23.97 6.08
CA LYS A 237 7.21 25.10 6.14
C LYS A 237 5.85 24.75 5.50
N PRO A 238 5.79 24.20 4.27
CA PRO A 238 4.51 23.79 3.69
C PRO A 238 3.80 22.69 4.49
N LEU A 239 4.56 21.75 5.05
CA LEU A 239 4.01 20.68 5.89
C LEU A 239 3.32 21.25 7.14
N LEU A 240 4.00 22.12 7.89
CA LEU A 240 3.43 22.74 9.09
C LEU A 240 2.23 23.64 8.77
N GLN A 241 2.28 24.39 7.67
CA GLN A 241 1.13 25.19 7.22
C GLN A 241 -0.08 24.31 6.92
N GLN A 242 0.12 23.18 6.24
CA GLN A 242 -0.96 22.23 5.94
C GLN A 242 -1.52 21.61 7.22
N LEU A 243 -0.67 21.28 8.19
CA LEU A 243 -1.09 20.76 9.49
C LEU A 243 -1.90 21.80 10.26
N GLN A 244 -1.44 23.06 10.30
CA GLN A 244 -2.12 24.16 10.99
C GLN A 244 -3.50 24.48 10.41
N GLN A 245 -3.70 24.27 9.10
CA GLN A 245 -5.02 24.43 8.47
C GLN A 245 -6.05 23.41 8.94
N ARG A 246 -5.62 22.27 9.50
CA ARG A 246 -6.50 21.15 9.88
C ARG A 246 -6.53 20.89 11.38
N LEU A 247 -5.46 21.25 12.08
CA LEU A 247 -5.22 20.91 13.48
C LEU A 247 -4.65 22.13 14.21
N PRO A 248 -5.02 22.36 15.48
CA PRO A 248 -4.48 23.45 16.30
C PRO A 248 -3.05 23.12 16.83
N ILE A 249 -2.09 22.92 15.92
CA ILE A 249 -0.75 22.38 16.25
C ILE A 249 0.15 23.36 17.03
N THR A 250 -0.12 24.67 16.99
CA THR A 250 0.80 25.69 17.53
C THR A 250 1.01 25.53 19.04
N ALA A 251 -0.07 25.30 19.80
CA ALA A 251 0.03 25.13 21.26
C ALA A 251 0.77 23.85 21.63
N GLU A 252 0.50 22.76 20.90
CA GLU A 252 1.14 21.47 21.10
C GLU A 252 2.63 21.50 20.75
N LEU A 253 3.00 22.13 19.62
CA LEU A 253 4.40 22.35 19.24
C LEU A 253 5.16 23.15 20.31
N SER A 254 4.57 24.23 20.81
CA SER A 254 5.17 25.02 21.89
C SER A 254 5.37 24.19 23.16
N ALA A 255 4.40 23.35 23.52
CA ALA A 255 4.48 22.48 24.69
C ALA A 255 5.58 21.42 24.53
N LEU A 256 5.66 20.76 23.37
CA LEU A 256 6.67 19.75 23.07
C LEU A 256 8.09 20.35 23.07
N LEU A 257 8.28 21.52 22.44
CA LEU A 257 9.59 22.20 22.44
C LEU A 257 9.99 22.75 23.82
N ALA A 258 9.02 23.07 24.68
CA ALA A 258 9.33 23.47 26.05
C ALA A 258 9.85 22.29 26.89
N GLN A 259 9.45 21.06 26.56
CA GLN A 259 9.88 19.83 27.24
C GLN A 259 11.24 19.32 26.75
N ASP A 260 11.67 19.72 25.54
CA ASP A 260 12.98 19.35 24.97
C ASP A 260 13.85 20.60 24.69
N PRO A 261 14.74 20.97 25.63
CA PRO A 261 15.65 22.10 25.50
C PRO A 261 16.59 21.99 24.28
N THR A 262 16.95 20.76 23.89
CA THR A 262 17.86 20.50 22.77
C THR A 262 17.14 20.75 21.45
N ALA A 263 15.92 20.23 21.31
CA ALA A 263 15.06 20.49 20.16
C ALA A 263 14.77 21.99 20.00
N ARG A 264 14.55 22.71 21.11
CA ARG A 264 14.33 24.16 21.11
C ARG A 264 15.52 24.94 20.57
N GLN A 265 16.75 24.55 20.93
CA GLN A 265 17.97 25.19 20.42
C GLN A 265 18.16 24.98 18.92
N HIS A 266 17.79 23.80 18.40
CA HIS A 266 17.91 23.45 16.98
C HIS A 266 16.63 23.73 16.18
N CYS A 267 15.68 24.47 16.78
CA CYS A 267 14.40 24.78 16.15
C CYS A 267 14.62 25.61 14.87
N PRO A 268 14.18 25.13 13.69
CA PRO A 268 14.38 25.85 12.45
C PRO A 268 13.71 27.25 12.45
N PRO A 269 14.26 28.25 11.73
CA PRO A 269 13.73 29.61 11.73
C PRO A 269 12.25 29.70 11.32
N TYR A 270 11.82 28.89 10.35
CA TYR A 270 10.42 28.86 9.91
C TYR A 270 9.46 28.40 11.02
N LEU A 271 9.92 27.57 11.94
CA LEU A 271 9.15 27.06 13.07
C LEU A 271 9.17 28.08 14.21
N GLN A 272 10.29 28.77 14.45
CA GLN A 272 10.35 29.89 15.38
C GLN A 272 9.37 31.01 15.01
N VAL A 273 9.28 31.36 13.71
CA VAL A 273 8.28 32.33 13.21
C VAL A 273 6.85 31.83 13.45
N LEU A 274 6.58 30.55 13.18
CA LEU A 274 5.24 29.97 13.38
C LEU A 274 4.81 29.98 14.86
N LEU A 275 5.76 29.84 15.78
CA LEU A 275 5.50 29.85 17.22
C LEU A 275 5.62 31.25 17.86
N GLY A 276 5.93 32.29 17.09
CA GLY A 276 6.17 33.63 17.63
C GLY A 276 7.39 33.70 18.56
N LEU A 277 8.36 32.82 18.37
CA LEU A 277 9.62 32.77 19.12
C LEU A 277 10.73 33.61 18.48
N ALA A 278 10.58 33.97 17.20
CA ALA A 278 11.49 34.87 16.50
C ALA A 278 11.03 36.32 16.72
N THR A 279 11.88 37.11 17.37
CA THR A 279 11.79 38.59 17.44
C THR A 279 12.34 39.24 16.18
#